data_AF-A0A2Z6RWR1-F1
#
_entry.id   AF-A0A2Z6RWR1-F1
#
_cell.length_a   1.000
_cell.length_b   1.000
_cell.length_c   1.000
_cell.angle_alpha   90.00
_cell.angle_beta   90.00
_cell.angle_gamma   90.00
#
_symmetry.space_group_name_H-M   'P 1'
#
loop_
_entity.id
_entity.type
_entity.pdbx_description
1 polymer ?
#
loop_
_entity_poly.entity_id
_entity_poly.type
_entity_poly.pdbx_seq_one_letter_code
_entity_poly.pdbx_strand_id
1 'polypeptide(L)'
;MSSDILLLARLSENFSNLLLNSENNYDMIINVGSESNFKTFYAHSLILSSQSKYFQTALSSDWIKKDGDKIIFDKPNISPTNFDIILKHLYCGAVSLNELTPSELLDLLSSTDEFMLPELMNFTEFHLLSLADSWVKSDLIKIYLFSQKFLECKNLQEFCAQKICESPELIFKSNDFIDLSEEILINLLKRDDLNMDEVKIWEYVIHWGVHKCSNNLSEKNVNEWEKENFHELWEIVKNLAELIRFNDISKENFSNVVKPYSLMFPREMYENLLWNYIMPQEFNKPSRNKKFLAFGQTPKPTGFGFGSSKPAQSGFGGFGLTTQPATGGFGFGQATQPTGFSSFGQATQPTGYSSFGQATQPTGFSGFGLPTTTSASGFGFGQSTTTSASGGFGFGQTRR
;
A
#
# COMPACT_ATOMS: atom_id res chain seq x y z
N MET A 1 32.84 -4.55 6.18
CA MET A 1 31.87 -5.32 6.98
C MET A 1 32.42 -5.46 8.40
N SER A 2 31.59 -5.28 9.43
CA SER A 2 32.01 -5.43 10.84
C SER A 2 32.47 -6.88 11.12
N SER A 3 33.40 -7.09 12.07
CA SER A 3 33.82 -8.43 12.52
C SER A 3 32.64 -9.29 12.99
N ASP A 4 31.63 -8.65 13.58
CA ASP A 4 30.46 -9.33 14.13
C ASP A 4 29.61 -9.97 13.03
N ILE A 5 29.53 -9.32 11.85
CA ILE A 5 28.82 -9.88 10.68
C ILE A 5 29.50 -11.16 10.22
N LEU A 6 30.83 -11.23 10.26
CA LEU A 6 31.58 -12.42 9.88
C LEU A 6 31.35 -13.56 10.88
N LEU A 7 31.34 -13.26 12.18
CA LEU A 7 31.08 -14.26 13.23
C LEU A 7 29.65 -14.82 13.14
N LEU A 8 28.65 -13.95 12.90
CA LEU A 8 27.26 -14.37 12.69
C LEU A 8 27.10 -15.20 11.41
N ALA A 9 27.75 -14.81 10.31
CA ALA A 9 27.75 -15.58 9.08
C ALA A 9 28.34 -16.98 9.29
N ARG A 10 29.45 -17.08 10.05
CA ARG A 10 30.05 -18.38 10.38
C ARG A 10 29.15 -19.25 11.26
N LEU A 11 28.46 -18.65 12.23
CA LEU A 11 27.49 -19.37 13.06
C LEU A 11 26.34 -19.92 12.21
N SER A 12 25.77 -19.07 11.34
CA SER A 12 24.73 -19.47 10.37
C SER A 12 25.21 -20.61 9.48
N GLU A 13 26.42 -20.54 8.95
CA GLU A 13 27.03 -21.60 8.13
C GLU A 13 27.14 -22.93 8.90
N ASN A 14 27.55 -22.88 10.18
CA ASN A 14 27.62 -24.09 11.02
C ASN A 14 26.24 -24.76 11.19
N PHE A 15 25.18 -23.98 11.43
CA PHE A 15 23.82 -24.52 11.51
C PHE A 15 23.28 -24.97 10.16
N SER A 16 23.65 -24.31 9.06
CA SER A 16 23.33 -24.78 7.71
C SER A 16 23.97 -26.15 7.45
N ASN A 17 25.22 -26.35 7.87
CA ASN A 17 25.90 -27.65 7.77
C ASN A 17 25.23 -28.72 8.63
N LEU A 18 24.71 -28.35 9.81
CA LEU A 18 23.92 -29.26 10.64
C LEU A 18 22.60 -29.66 9.96
N LEU A 19 21.91 -28.71 9.30
CA LEU A 19 20.70 -29.00 8.54
C LEU A 19 20.97 -29.93 7.35
N LEU A 20 22.09 -29.75 6.64
CA LEU A 20 22.48 -30.66 5.54
C LEU A 20 22.76 -32.09 6.02
N ASN A 21 23.18 -32.24 7.28
CA ASN A 21 23.45 -33.52 7.92
C ASN A 21 22.39 -33.84 8.98
N SER A 22 21.14 -33.43 8.75
CA SER A 22 20.08 -33.51 9.76
C SER A 22 19.70 -34.94 10.15
N GLU A 23 20.11 -35.95 9.40
CA GLU A 23 19.97 -37.37 9.78
C GLU A 23 20.93 -37.79 10.91
N ASN A 24 21.90 -36.94 11.26
CA ASN A 24 22.79 -37.17 12.40
C ASN A 24 22.17 -36.59 13.67
N ASN A 25 22.06 -37.40 14.73
CA ASN A 25 21.61 -36.97 16.06
C ASN A 25 20.23 -36.28 16.10
N TYR A 26 19.38 -36.48 15.08
CA TYR A 26 18.00 -36.00 15.15
C TYR A 26 17.24 -36.67 16.29
N ASP A 27 16.35 -35.90 16.87
CA ASP A 27 15.38 -36.33 17.88
C ASP A 27 13.94 -36.12 17.39
N MET A 28 13.75 -35.57 16.19
CA MET A 28 12.45 -35.24 15.62
C MET A 28 12.33 -35.67 14.15
N ILE A 29 11.22 -36.31 13.82
CA ILE A 29 10.80 -36.70 12.47
C ILE A 29 9.55 -35.89 12.13
N ILE A 30 9.61 -35.13 11.04
CA ILE A 30 8.56 -34.21 10.62
C ILE A 30 8.00 -34.65 9.27
N ASN A 31 6.75 -35.08 9.27
CA ASN A 31 6.02 -35.57 8.10
C ASN A 31 5.20 -34.43 7.52
N VAL A 32 5.53 -33.98 6.31
CA VAL A 32 4.94 -32.79 5.69
C VAL A 32 4.23 -33.16 4.39
N GLY A 33 3.09 -32.51 4.15
CA GLY A 33 2.28 -32.69 2.96
C GLY A 33 1.40 -33.93 2.99
N SER A 34 0.62 -34.12 1.93
CA SER A 34 -0.37 -35.19 1.81
C SER A 34 -0.24 -35.94 0.49
N GLU A 35 -0.59 -37.23 0.52
CA GLU A 35 -0.73 -38.10 -0.65
C GLU A 35 0.47 -38.07 -1.62
N SER A 36 0.35 -37.33 -2.72
CA SER A 36 1.29 -37.27 -3.85
C SER A 36 2.43 -36.28 -3.65
N ASN A 37 2.34 -35.38 -2.67
CA ASN A 37 3.40 -34.40 -2.36
C ASN A 37 3.76 -34.48 -0.87
N PHE A 38 4.29 -35.64 -0.48
CA PHE A 38 4.73 -35.94 0.89
C PHE A 38 6.25 -35.94 0.99
N LYS A 39 6.79 -35.38 2.08
CA LYS A 39 8.21 -35.45 2.41
C LYS A 39 8.41 -35.58 3.91
N THR A 40 9.32 -36.47 4.31
CA THR A 40 9.80 -36.57 5.69
C THR A 40 11.06 -35.74 5.85
N PHE A 41 11.12 -34.97 6.94
CA PHE A 41 12.26 -34.17 7.36
C PHE A 41 12.77 -34.67 8.71
N TYR A 42 14.09 -34.70 8.88
CA TYR A 42 14.73 -34.99 10.15
C TYR A 42 15.22 -33.68 10.76
N ALA A 43 14.98 -33.47 12.05
CA ALA A 43 15.29 -32.20 12.70
C ALA A 43 15.66 -32.35 14.18
N HIS A 44 16.15 -31.25 14.75
CA HIS A 44 16.53 -31.13 16.15
C HIS A 44 15.52 -30.25 16.89
N SER A 45 14.79 -30.83 17.82
CA SER A 45 13.69 -30.20 18.55
C SER A 45 14.14 -28.94 19.33
N LEU A 46 15.35 -28.96 19.89
CA LEU A 46 15.94 -27.83 20.60
C LEU A 46 16.19 -26.62 19.70
N ILE A 47 16.60 -26.84 18.45
CA ILE A 47 16.80 -25.75 17.49
C ILE A 47 15.44 -25.12 17.17
N LEU A 48 14.46 -25.93 16.77
CA LEU A 48 13.13 -25.42 16.40
C LEU A 48 12.41 -24.71 17.55
N SER A 49 12.44 -25.29 18.76
CA SER A 49 11.84 -24.70 19.95
C SER A 49 12.51 -23.39 20.39
N SER A 50 13.81 -23.23 20.13
CA SER A 50 14.51 -21.98 20.44
C SER A 50 14.17 -20.82 19.48
N GLN A 51 13.67 -21.14 18.28
CA GLN A 51 13.47 -20.19 17.19
C GLN A 51 12.00 -19.85 16.92
N SER A 52 11.07 -20.69 17.39
CA SER A 52 9.64 -20.53 17.14
C SER A 52 8.83 -20.83 18.38
N LYS A 53 7.98 -19.87 18.76
CA LYS A 53 7.03 -20.03 19.87
C LYS A 53 6.04 -21.17 19.61
N TYR A 54 5.68 -21.39 18.34
CA TYR A 54 4.86 -22.53 17.94
C TYR A 54 5.54 -23.83 18.33
N PHE A 55 6.79 -24.05 17.92
CA PHE A 55 7.52 -25.28 18.24
C PHE A 55 7.82 -25.39 19.73
N GLN A 56 8.15 -24.30 20.42
CA GLN A 56 8.30 -24.28 21.88
C GLN A 56 7.04 -24.82 22.58
N THR A 57 5.87 -24.34 22.17
CA THR A 57 4.58 -24.75 22.74
C THR A 57 4.26 -26.20 22.37
N ALA A 58 4.35 -26.54 21.08
CA ALA A 58 4.05 -27.88 20.56
C ALA A 58 4.93 -28.97 21.21
N LEU A 59 6.21 -28.66 21.46
CA LEU A 59 7.20 -29.57 22.06
C LEU A 59 7.18 -29.56 23.60
N SER A 60 6.42 -28.65 24.22
CA SER A 60 6.16 -28.68 25.68
C SER A 60 4.87 -29.44 26.05
N SER A 61 4.10 -29.88 25.05
CA SER A 61 2.80 -30.52 25.25
C SER A 61 2.93 -31.97 25.71
N ASP A 62 2.06 -32.41 26.62
CA ASP A 62 1.97 -33.81 27.03
C ASP A 62 1.46 -34.74 25.91
N TRP A 63 0.94 -34.18 24.81
CA TRP A 63 0.36 -34.93 23.68
C TRP A 63 1.33 -35.18 22.53
N ILE A 64 2.63 -34.96 22.74
CA ILE A 64 3.66 -35.22 21.73
C ILE A 64 3.64 -36.70 21.38
N LYS A 65 3.48 -36.99 20.08
CA LYS A 65 3.65 -38.34 19.56
C LYS A 65 5.13 -38.71 19.57
N LYS A 66 5.45 -39.90 20.05
CA LYS A 66 6.81 -40.44 20.02
C LYS A 66 6.83 -41.83 19.41
N ASP A 67 7.88 -42.12 18.67
CA ASP A 67 8.26 -43.46 18.23
C ASP A 67 9.67 -43.75 18.78
N GLY A 68 9.74 -44.60 19.80
CA GLY A 68 10.97 -44.79 20.57
C GLY A 68 11.45 -43.50 21.24
N ASP A 69 12.68 -43.09 20.93
CA ASP A 69 13.30 -41.85 21.40
C ASP A 69 12.99 -40.63 20.51
N LYS A 70 12.30 -40.83 19.37
CA LYS A 70 12.03 -39.79 18.37
C LYS A 70 10.66 -39.16 18.56
N ILE A 71 10.59 -37.85 18.40
CA ILE A 71 9.35 -37.07 18.33
C ILE A 71 8.80 -37.15 16.91
N ILE A 72 7.53 -37.50 16.77
CA ILE A 72 6.83 -37.53 15.47
C ILE A 72 5.92 -36.32 15.38
N PHE A 73 6.06 -35.57 14.29
CA PHE A 73 5.31 -34.33 14.07
C PHE A 73 4.74 -34.28 12.66
N ASP A 74 3.41 -34.22 12.56
CA ASP A 74 2.71 -34.32 11.29
C ASP A 74 2.12 -32.95 10.88
N LYS A 75 2.40 -32.53 9.64
CA LYS A 75 1.91 -31.29 9.02
C LYS A 75 1.41 -31.55 7.60
N PRO A 76 0.28 -32.27 7.44
CA PRO A 76 -0.24 -32.63 6.13
C PRO A 76 -0.73 -31.43 5.31
N ASN A 77 -1.04 -30.31 5.98
CA ASN A 77 -1.53 -29.07 5.39
C ASN A 77 -0.45 -28.14 4.82
N ILE A 78 0.84 -28.45 5.06
CA ILE A 78 1.96 -27.62 4.60
C ILE A 78 2.64 -28.31 3.43
N SER A 79 3.04 -27.55 2.40
CA SER A 79 3.78 -28.11 1.28
C SER A 79 5.25 -28.40 1.68
N PRO A 80 5.88 -29.47 1.15
CA PRO A 80 7.30 -29.72 1.37
C PRO A 80 8.21 -28.54 1.00
N THR A 81 7.87 -27.80 -0.06
CA THR A 81 8.63 -26.60 -0.49
C THR A 81 8.57 -25.50 0.57
N ASN A 82 7.38 -25.17 1.09
CA ASN A 82 7.24 -24.13 2.12
C ASN A 82 7.93 -24.54 3.41
N PHE A 83 7.81 -25.83 3.80
CA PHE A 83 8.48 -26.32 4.99
C PHE A 83 10.01 -26.32 4.86
N ASP A 84 10.56 -26.59 3.67
CA ASP A 84 12.00 -26.49 3.42
C ASP A 84 12.53 -25.06 3.66
N ILE A 85 11.78 -24.06 3.20
CA ILE A 85 12.09 -22.63 3.43
C ILE A 85 12.02 -22.30 4.93
N ILE A 86 10.94 -22.71 5.60
CA ILE A 86 10.76 -22.50 7.04
C ILE A 86 11.88 -23.17 7.84
N LEU A 87 12.21 -24.42 7.50
CA LEU A 87 13.24 -25.17 8.19
C LEU A 87 14.62 -24.53 8.03
N LYS A 88 14.98 -24.08 6.82
CA LYS A 88 16.21 -23.32 6.57
C LYS A 88 16.25 -22.02 7.37
N HIS A 89 15.13 -21.29 7.39
CA HIS A 89 15.02 -20.06 8.18
C HIS A 89 15.25 -20.33 9.68
N LEU A 90 14.63 -21.38 10.24
CA LEU A 90 14.78 -21.73 11.65
C LEU A 90 16.20 -22.19 12.00
N TYR A 91 16.90 -22.87 11.09
CA TYR A 91 18.28 -23.30 11.38
C TYR A 91 19.30 -22.18 11.26
N CYS A 92 19.26 -21.41 10.18
CA CYS A 92 20.35 -20.50 9.83
C CYS A 92 19.89 -19.11 9.37
N GLY A 93 18.60 -18.79 9.47
CA GLY A 93 18.06 -17.49 9.04
C GLY A 93 18.09 -17.27 7.53
N ALA A 94 18.49 -18.27 6.74
CA ALA A 94 18.56 -18.18 5.29
C ALA A 94 17.18 -18.42 4.66
N VAL A 95 16.82 -17.58 3.67
CA VAL A 95 15.54 -17.64 2.96
C VAL A 95 15.79 -17.43 1.46
N SER A 96 15.18 -18.25 0.62
CA SER A 96 15.22 -18.11 -0.84
C SER A 96 13.80 -18.14 -1.39
N LEU A 97 13.36 -17.03 -1.99
CA LEU A 97 11.99 -16.85 -2.50
C LEU A 97 11.92 -16.64 -4.03
N ASN A 98 13.06 -16.49 -4.70
CA ASN A 98 13.13 -16.00 -6.09
C ASN A 98 12.42 -16.88 -7.13
N GLU A 99 12.21 -18.16 -6.80
CA GLU A 99 11.57 -19.14 -7.69
C GLU A 99 10.07 -19.31 -7.41
N LEU A 100 9.55 -18.65 -6.38
CA LEU A 100 8.15 -18.75 -5.99
C LEU A 100 7.27 -17.79 -6.79
N THR A 101 6.14 -18.32 -7.24
CA THR A 101 5.05 -17.53 -7.81
C THR A 101 4.31 -16.74 -6.73
N PRO A 102 3.56 -15.68 -7.09
CA PRO A 102 2.72 -14.94 -6.14
C PRO A 102 1.77 -15.85 -5.35
N SER A 103 1.20 -16.90 -5.97
CA SER A 103 0.33 -17.85 -5.29
C SER A 103 1.08 -18.66 -4.23
N GLU A 104 2.28 -19.16 -4.55
CA GLU A 104 3.11 -19.91 -3.59
C GLU A 104 3.58 -19.01 -2.43
N LEU A 105 3.80 -17.72 -2.69
CA LEU A 105 4.10 -16.74 -1.63
C LEU A 105 2.91 -16.54 -0.69
N LEU A 106 1.67 -16.56 -1.18
CA LEU A 106 0.49 -16.54 -0.30
C LEU A 106 0.42 -17.80 0.58
N ASP A 107 0.70 -18.97 0.00
CA ASP A 107 0.74 -20.23 0.76
C ASP A 107 1.86 -20.20 1.82
N LEU A 108 3.00 -19.59 1.50
CA LEU A 108 4.09 -19.38 2.47
C LEU A 108 3.67 -18.41 3.58
N LEU A 109 2.95 -17.32 3.29
CA LEU A 109 2.40 -16.42 4.31
C LEU A 109 1.52 -17.18 5.31
N SER A 110 0.60 -18.03 4.82
CA SER A 110 -0.23 -18.89 5.69
C SER A 110 0.62 -19.79 6.56
N SER A 111 1.67 -20.38 5.99
CA SER A 111 2.59 -21.25 6.72
C SER A 111 3.35 -20.46 7.80
N THR A 112 3.81 -19.24 7.50
CA THR A 112 4.53 -18.40 8.48
C THR A 112 3.65 -17.96 9.64
N ASP A 113 2.36 -17.72 9.40
CA ASP A 113 1.37 -17.46 10.44
C ASP A 113 1.23 -18.66 11.37
N GLU A 114 1.02 -19.84 10.78
CA GLU A 114 0.82 -21.10 11.51
C GLU A 114 2.02 -21.45 12.41
N PHE A 115 3.25 -21.24 11.92
CA PHE A 115 4.47 -21.48 12.71
C PHE A 115 4.88 -20.27 13.57
N MET A 116 4.08 -19.20 13.61
CA MET A 116 4.31 -17.97 14.37
C MET A 116 5.68 -17.34 14.08
N LEU A 117 5.97 -17.09 12.80
CA LEU A 117 7.25 -16.57 12.29
C LEU A 117 7.09 -15.16 11.68
N PRO A 118 6.92 -14.11 12.51
CA PRO A 118 6.62 -12.76 12.02
C PRO A 118 7.75 -12.15 11.17
N GLU A 119 9.01 -12.47 11.44
CA GLU A 119 10.15 -12.00 10.65
C GLU A 119 10.12 -12.58 9.23
N LEU A 120 9.85 -13.89 9.10
CA LEU A 120 9.73 -14.55 7.80
C LEU A 120 8.45 -14.12 7.07
N MET A 121 7.35 -13.87 7.80
CA MET A 121 6.12 -13.32 7.22
C MET A 121 6.38 -11.95 6.60
N ASN A 122 7.01 -11.02 7.33
CA ASN A 122 7.34 -9.69 6.83
C ASN A 122 8.28 -9.74 5.61
N PHE A 123 9.26 -10.66 5.63
CA PHE A 123 10.16 -10.85 4.49
C PHE A 123 9.42 -11.37 3.24
N THR A 124 8.51 -12.33 3.43
CA THR A 124 7.64 -12.86 2.37
C THR A 124 6.70 -11.78 1.82
N GLU A 125 6.08 -10.98 2.70
CA GLU A 125 5.21 -9.86 2.33
C GLU A 125 5.97 -8.84 1.45
N PHE A 126 7.16 -8.44 1.88
CA PHE A 126 8.00 -7.50 1.13
C PHE A 126 8.37 -8.05 -0.25
N HIS A 127 8.70 -9.33 -0.34
CA HIS A 127 9.01 -9.96 -1.63
C HIS A 127 7.78 -9.99 -2.55
N LEU A 128 6.61 -10.35 -2.05
CA LEU A 128 5.36 -10.33 -2.81
C LEU A 128 5.04 -8.92 -3.36
N LEU A 129 5.25 -7.89 -2.53
CA LEU A 129 5.11 -6.48 -2.95
C LEU A 129 6.12 -6.10 -4.04
N SER A 130 7.35 -6.61 -3.98
CA SER A 130 8.35 -6.35 -5.03
C SER A 130 7.95 -6.93 -6.39
N LEU A 131 7.06 -7.93 -6.39
CA LEU A 131 6.49 -8.56 -7.59
C LEU A 131 5.15 -7.95 -8.01
N ALA A 132 4.73 -6.81 -7.44
CA ALA A 132 3.41 -6.21 -7.68
C ALA A 132 3.02 -6.12 -9.16
N ASP A 133 3.94 -5.74 -10.03
CA ASP A 133 3.70 -5.62 -11.47
C ASP A 133 3.21 -6.92 -12.13
N SER A 134 3.54 -8.10 -11.56
CA SER A 134 3.16 -9.39 -12.11
C SER A 134 1.73 -9.82 -11.75
N TRP A 135 1.13 -9.27 -10.67
CA TRP A 135 -0.15 -9.76 -10.14
C TRP A 135 -1.21 -8.68 -9.93
N VAL A 136 -0.85 -7.39 -9.87
CA VAL A 136 -1.82 -6.30 -9.60
C VAL A 136 -2.93 -6.23 -10.65
N LYS A 137 -2.67 -6.63 -11.89
CA LYS A 137 -3.70 -6.59 -12.95
C LYS A 137 -4.69 -7.76 -12.88
N SER A 138 -4.23 -8.94 -12.46
CA SER A 138 -5.01 -10.18 -12.52
C SER A 138 -5.59 -10.59 -11.18
N ASP A 139 -4.86 -10.36 -10.08
CA ASP A 139 -5.12 -10.99 -8.79
C ASP A 139 -5.18 -9.99 -7.62
N LEU A 140 -5.23 -8.68 -7.89
CA LEU A 140 -5.29 -7.64 -6.87
C LEU A 140 -6.38 -7.88 -5.83
N ILE A 141 -7.61 -8.18 -6.28
CA ILE A 141 -8.74 -8.41 -5.35
C ILE A 141 -8.51 -9.68 -4.53
N LYS A 142 -8.03 -10.77 -5.15
CA LYS A 142 -7.75 -12.03 -4.45
C LYS A 142 -6.68 -11.84 -3.38
N ILE A 143 -5.58 -11.19 -3.73
CA ILE A 143 -4.46 -10.91 -2.81
C ILE A 143 -4.90 -9.96 -1.70
N TYR A 144 -5.69 -8.94 -2.03
CA TYR A 144 -6.28 -8.04 -1.02
C TYR A 144 -7.09 -8.83 0.00
N LEU A 145 -8.09 -9.61 -0.44
CA LEU A 145 -8.95 -10.39 0.44
C LEU A 145 -8.15 -11.44 1.25
N PHE A 146 -7.14 -12.06 0.63
CA PHE A 146 -6.25 -12.98 1.32
C PHE A 146 -5.46 -12.29 2.44
N SER A 147 -4.90 -11.10 2.16
CA SER A 147 -4.11 -10.34 3.14
C SER A 147 -4.91 -9.91 4.36
N GLN A 148 -6.23 -9.74 4.25
CA GLN A 148 -7.11 -9.39 5.38
C GLN A 148 -7.17 -10.46 6.46
N LYS A 149 -6.77 -11.71 6.15
CA LYS A 149 -6.73 -12.81 7.13
C LYS A 149 -5.61 -12.66 8.16
N PHE A 150 -4.59 -11.84 7.86
CA PHE A 150 -3.36 -11.72 8.66
C PHE A 150 -3.18 -10.28 9.13
N LEU A 151 -3.15 -10.06 10.45
CA LEU A 151 -3.06 -8.70 11.03
C LEU A 151 -1.69 -8.04 10.78
N GLU A 152 -0.68 -8.85 10.52
CA GLU A 152 0.72 -8.48 10.32
C GLU A 152 0.98 -7.98 8.90
N CYS A 153 0.20 -8.40 7.90
CA CYS A 153 0.37 -8.04 6.48
C CYS A 153 -0.13 -6.62 6.13
N LYS A 154 0.16 -5.63 6.96
CA LYS A 154 -0.38 -4.26 6.83
C LYS A 154 0.10 -3.54 5.57
N ASN A 155 1.33 -3.80 5.11
CA ASN A 155 1.88 -3.11 3.95
C ASN A 155 1.20 -3.58 2.67
N LEU A 156 0.95 -4.88 2.57
CA LEU A 156 0.22 -5.49 1.47
C LEU A 156 -1.25 -5.03 1.47
N GLN A 157 -1.89 -5.03 2.63
CA GLN A 157 -3.26 -4.53 2.79
C GLN A 157 -3.38 -3.07 2.33
N GLU A 158 -2.49 -2.19 2.78
CA GLU A 158 -2.52 -0.76 2.42
C GLU A 158 -2.24 -0.55 0.93
N PHE A 159 -1.23 -1.24 0.38
CA PHE A 159 -0.90 -1.18 -1.04
C PHE A 159 -2.09 -1.59 -1.92
N CYS A 160 -2.72 -2.72 -1.58
CA CYS A 160 -3.88 -3.22 -2.29
C CYS A 160 -5.09 -2.27 -2.14
N ALA A 161 -5.37 -1.79 -0.92
CA ALA A 161 -6.46 -0.86 -0.65
C ALA A 161 -6.29 0.44 -1.43
N GLN A 162 -5.07 0.98 -1.52
CA GLN A 162 -4.78 2.16 -2.33
C GLN A 162 -5.08 1.91 -3.81
N LYS A 163 -4.66 0.76 -4.35
CA LYS A 163 -4.92 0.40 -5.77
C LYS A 163 -6.41 0.20 -6.05
N ILE A 164 -7.14 -0.40 -5.12
CA ILE A 164 -8.59 -0.53 -5.19
C ILE A 164 -9.25 0.86 -5.14
N CYS A 165 -8.79 1.76 -4.27
CA CYS A 165 -9.33 3.12 -4.19
C CYS A 165 -9.08 3.94 -5.46
N GLU A 166 -7.99 3.68 -6.19
CA GLU A 166 -7.72 4.27 -7.51
C GLU A 166 -8.71 3.76 -8.59
N SER A 167 -9.23 2.54 -8.46
CA SER A 167 -10.17 1.92 -9.41
C SER A 167 -11.21 1.05 -8.70
N PRO A 168 -12.14 1.66 -7.93
CA PRO A 168 -13.02 0.92 -7.02
C PRO A 168 -14.04 0.06 -7.76
N GLU A 169 -14.32 0.36 -9.03
CA GLU A 169 -15.19 -0.47 -9.86
C GLU A 169 -14.75 -1.94 -9.92
N LEU A 170 -13.45 -2.24 -9.74
CA LEU A 170 -12.92 -3.60 -9.74
C LEU A 170 -13.53 -4.49 -8.65
N ILE A 171 -13.83 -3.92 -7.48
CA ILE A 171 -14.42 -4.68 -6.37
C ILE A 171 -15.93 -4.49 -6.30
N PHE A 172 -16.42 -3.26 -6.46
CA PHE A 172 -17.83 -2.93 -6.27
C PHE A 172 -18.74 -3.48 -7.38
N LYS A 173 -18.24 -3.59 -8.64
CA LYS A 173 -19.00 -4.21 -9.74
C LYS A 173 -18.81 -5.72 -9.85
N SER A 174 -17.97 -6.32 -8.99
CA SER A 174 -17.76 -7.76 -9.01
C SER A 174 -19.01 -8.49 -8.54
N ASN A 175 -19.29 -9.66 -9.12
CA ASN A 175 -20.35 -10.55 -8.62
C ASN A 175 -20.07 -11.02 -7.18
N ASP A 176 -18.80 -11.11 -6.80
CA ASP A 176 -18.38 -11.55 -5.46
C ASP A 176 -18.54 -10.44 -4.40
N PHE A 177 -18.97 -9.23 -4.80
CA PHE A 177 -19.12 -8.09 -3.89
C PHE A 177 -20.11 -8.39 -2.75
N ILE A 178 -21.21 -9.08 -3.04
CA ILE A 178 -22.22 -9.48 -2.06
C ILE A 178 -21.70 -10.43 -0.98
N ASP A 179 -20.58 -11.10 -1.24
CA ASP A 179 -19.95 -12.07 -0.33
C ASP A 179 -18.86 -11.45 0.55
N LEU A 180 -18.53 -10.17 0.33
CA LEU A 180 -17.57 -9.46 1.16
C LEU A 180 -18.06 -9.34 2.60
N SER A 181 -17.12 -9.41 3.54
CA SER A 181 -17.41 -9.15 4.96
C SER A 181 -17.63 -7.66 5.22
N GLU A 182 -18.40 -7.36 6.26
CA GLU A 182 -18.63 -5.98 6.70
C GLU A 182 -17.32 -5.26 7.03
N GLU A 183 -16.35 -5.96 7.63
CA GLU A 183 -15.04 -5.40 7.98
C GLU A 183 -14.27 -4.88 6.75
N ILE A 184 -14.29 -5.62 5.65
CA ILE A 184 -13.65 -5.21 4.39
C ILE A 184 -14.32 -3.94 3.85
N LEU A 185 -15.66 -3.89 3.86
CA LEU A 185 -16.41 -2.72 3.44
C LEU A 185 -16.11 -1.52 4.34
N ILE A 186 -16.10 -1.70 5.67
CA ILE A 186 -15.72 -0.65 6.63
C ILE A 186 -14.34 -0.10 6.31
N ASN A 187 -13.36 -0.97 6.06
CA ASN A 187 -11.98 -0.58 5.77
C ASN A 187 -11.90 0.26 4.47
N LEU A 188 -12.64 -0.10 3.43
CA LEU A 188 -12.71 0.68 2.18
C LEU A 188 -13.47 2.00 2.37
N LEU A 189 -14.61 1.98 3.05
CA LEU A 189 -15.47 3.15 3.24
C LEU A 189 -14.86 4.19 4.20
N LYS A 190 -13.95 3.81 5.10
CA LYS A 190 -13.22 4.77 5.95
C LYS A 190 -12.24 5.64 5.15
N ARG A 191 -11.79 5.20 3.98
CA ARG A 191 -10.72 5.87 3.24
C ARG A 191 -11.18 7.13 2.51
N ASP A 192 -10.48 8.24 2.73
CA ASP A 192 -10.75 9.49 2.02
C ASP A 192 -10.42 9.43 0.53
N ASP A 193 -9.50 8.56 0.10
CA ASP A 193 -9.02 8.48 -1.28
C ASP A 193 -9.82 7.52 -2.18
N LEU A 194 -10.93 6.96 -1.69
CA LEU A 194 -11.84 6.11 -2.46
C LEU A 194 -12.48 6.90 -3.61
N ASN A 195 -12.06 6.64 -4.85
CA ASN A 195 -12.45 7.39 -6.04
C ASN A 195 -13.80 6.91 -6.62
N MET A 196 -14.88 7.10 -5.86
CA MET A 196 -16.25 6.78 -6.28
C MET A 196 -17.22 7.86 -5.80
N ASP A 197 -18.30 8.09 -6.55
CA ASP A 197 -19.36 9.01 -6.14
C ASP A 197 -20.14 8.43 -4.96
N GLU A 198 -20.40 9.25 -3.94
CA GLU A 198 -21.03 8.78 -2.70
C GLU A 198 -22.42 8.19 -2.93
N VAL A 199 -23.14 8.66 -3.96
CA VAL A 199 -24.41 8.08 -4.39
C VAL A 199 -24.27 6.62 -4.82
N LYS A 200 -23.20 6.27 -5.55
CA LYS A 200 -22.94 4.91 -6.01
C LYS A 200 -22.51 4.03 -4.83
N ILE A 201 -21.67 4.58 -3.94
CA ILE A 201 -21.26 3.88 -2.72
C ILE A 201 -22.50 3.50 -1.92
N TRP A 202 -23.44 4.43 -1.74
CA TRP A 202 -24.71 4.16 -1.08
C TRP A 202 -25.52 3.05 -1.76
N GLU A 203 -25.68 3.10 -3.08
CA GLU A 203 -26.37 2.06 -3.86
C GLU A 203 -25.75 0.67 -3.64
N TYR A 204 -24.42 0.57 -3.63
CA TYR A 204 -23.73 -0.70 -3.36
C TYR A 204 -23.90 -1.17 -1.93
N VAL A 205 -23.82 -0.28 -0.93
CA VAL A 205 -24.04 -0.65 0.48
C VAL A 205 -25.46 -1.19 0.69
N ILE A 206 -26.46 -0.56 0.08
CA ILE A 206 -27.84 -1.04 0.12
C ILE A 206 -27.96 -2.37 -0.62
N HIS A 207 -27.38 -2.50 -1.81
CA HIS A 207 -27.40 -3.76 -2.56
C HIS A 207 -26.79 -4.92 -1.76
N TRP A 208 -25.65 -4.69 -1.11
CA TRP A 208 -25.02 -5.66 -0.20
C TRP A 208 -25.92 -6.00 0.99
N GLY A 209 -26.47 -4.99 1.67
CA GLY A 209 -27.34 -5.19 2.85
C GLY A 209 -28.63 -5.95 2.51
N VAL A 210 -29.25 -5.64 1.38
CA VAL A 210 -30.46 -6.31 0.88
C VAL A 210 -30.22 -7.78 0.63
N HIS A 211 -29.07 -8.12 0.05
CA HIS A 211 -28.69 -9.52 -0.20
C HIS A 211 -28.39 -10.30 1.10
N LYS A 212 -28.07 -9.62 2.20
CA LYS A 212 -27.90 -10.24 3.53
C LYS A 212 -29.21 -10.39 4.31
N CYS A 213 -30.30 -9.75 3.88
CA CYS A 213 -31.59 -9.87 4.53
C CYS A 213 -32.23 -11.25 4.31
N SER A 214 -32.91 -11.77 5.32
CA SER A 214 -33.43 -13.15 5.36
C SER A 214 -34.56 -13.42 4.36
N ASN A 215 -35.25 -12.38 3.91
CA ASN A 215 -36.48 -12.47 3.12
C ASN A 215 -36.29 -12.32 1.60
N ASN A 216 -35.05 -12.45 1.09
CA ASN A 216 -34.72 -12.25 -0.34
C ASN A 216 -35.32 -10.94 -0.89
N LEU A 217 -35.07 -9.84 -0.17
CA LEU A 217 -35.62 -8.51 -0.47
C LEU A 217 -35.16 -7.97 -1.83
N SER A 218 -34.11 -8.56 -2.43
CA SER A 218 -33.61 -8.26 -3.76
C SER A 218 -34.64 -8.38 -4.88
N GLU A 219 -35.67 -9.23 -4.69
CA GLU A 219 -36.71 -9.46 -5.69
C GLU A 219 -37.94 -8.55 -5.53
N LYS A 220 -38.02 -7.79 -4.42
CA LYS A 220 -39.18 -6.96 -4.08
C LYS A 220 -38.92 -5.48 -4.34
N ASN A 221 -39.95 -4.76 -4.75
CA ASN A 221 -39.88 -3.31 -4.81
C ASN A 221 -39.84 -2.74 -3.37
N VAL A 222 -39.02 -1.71 -3.11
CA VAL A 222 -38.92 -1.05 -1.80
C VAL A 222 -40.29 -0.55 -1.29
N ASN A 223 -41.20 -0.20 -2.21
CA ASN A 223 -42.56 0.22 -1.85
C ASN A 223 -43.43 -0.92 -1.27
N GLU A 224 -43.03 -2.17 -1.44
CA GLU A 224 -43.72 -3.38 -0.95
C GLU A 224 -43.15 -3.87 0.38
N TRP A 225 -42.14 -3.18 0.93
CA TRP A 225 -41.47 -3.60 2.15
C TRP A 225 -42.26 -3.26 3.41
N GLU A 226 -42.23 -4.17 4.37
CA GLU A 226 -42.79 -3.97 5.71
C GLU A 226 -41.78 -3.26 6.61
N LYS A 227 -42.23 -2.70 7.74
CA LYS A 227 -41.36 -1.97 8.68
C LYS A 227 -40.23 -2.85 9.22
N GLU A 228 -40.54 -4.11 9.42
CA GLU A 228 -39.62 -5.16 9.87
C GLU A 228 -38.47 -5.35 8.86
N ASN A 229 -38.74 -5.22 7.55
CA ASN A 229 -37.70 -5.32 6.52
C ASN A 229 -36.73 -4.13 6.58
N PHE A 230 -37.24 -2.92 6.80
CA PHE A 230 -36.38 -1.74 6.99
C PHE A 230 -35.54 -1.84 8.26
N HIS A 231 -36.11 -2.35 9.35
CA HIS A 231 -35.38 -2.56 10.60
C HIS A 231 -34.25 -3.62 10.43
N GLU A 232 -34.55 -4.74 9.78
CA GLU A 232 -33.53 -5.77 9.47
C GLU A 232 -32.38 -5.18 8.64
N LEU A 233 -32.70 -4.45 7.56
CA LEU A 233 -31.68 -3.80 6.73
C LEU A 233 -30.84 -2.82 7.54
N TRP A 234 -31.46 -1.98 8.37
CA TRP A 234 -30.75 -1.02 9.22
C TRP A 234 -29.74 -1.71 10.13
N GLU A 235 -30.14 -2.79 10.81
CA GLU A 235 -29.23 -3.51 11.70
C GLU A 235 -28.00 -4.07 10.99
N ILE A 236 -28.14 -4.45 9.71
CA ILE A 236 -27.05 -4.93 8.85
C ILE A 236 -26.15 -3.78 8.37
N VAL A 237 -26.73 -2.66 7.92
CA VAL A 237 -25.97 -1.60 7.25
C VAL A 237 -25.59 -0.42 8.14
N LYS A 238 -26.08 -0.32 9.39
CA LYS A 238 -25.89 0.87 10.25
C LYS A 238 -24.44 1.34 10.33
N ASN A 239 -23.49 0.44 10.54
CA ASN A 239 -22.06 0.80 10.65
C ASN A 239 -21.50 1.30 9.31
N LEU A 240 -21.97 0.75 8.19
CA LEU A 240 -21.60 1.17 6.84
C LEU A 240 -22.25 2.52 6.49
N ALA A 241 -23.54 2.69 6.82
CA ALA A 241 -24.32 3.90 6.59
C ALA A 241 -23.75 5.09 7.35
N GLU A 242 -23.22 4.88 8.57
CA GLU A 242 -22.51 5.92 9.30
C GLU A 242 -21.25 6.40 8.58
N LEU A 243 -20.61 5.57 7.75
CA LEU A 243 -19.41 5.95 6.98
C LEU A 243 -19.75 6.71 5.69
N ILE A 244 -21.02 6.80 5.33
CA ILE A 244 -21.49 7.48 4.12
C ILE A 244 -21.53 8.99 4.34
N ARG A 245 -20.99 9.72 3.36
CA ARG A 245 -20.94 11.19 3.33
C ARG A 245 -22.16 11.73 2.62
N PHE A 246 -23.36 11.55 3.19
CA PHE A 246 -24.62 11.94 2.55
C PHE A 246 -24.60 13.37 2.00
N ASN A 247 -23.92 14.31 2.66
CA ASN A 247 -23.77 15.69 2.18
C ASN A 247 -23.15 15.83 0.77
N ASP A 248 -22.37 14.84 0.31
CA ASP A 248 -21.78 14.80 -1.04
C ASP A 248 -22.74 14.23 -2.10
N ILE A 249 -23.92 13.74 -1.69
CA ILE A 249 -24.98 13.26 -2.59
C ILE A 249 -25.85 14.47 -2.99
N SER A 250 -26.16 14.63 -4.28
CA SER A 250 -27.01 15.74 -4.75
C SER A 250 -28.44 15.63 -4.20
N LYS A 251 -29.17 16.76 -4.14
CA LYS A 251 -30.58 16.78 -3.69
C LYS A 251 -31.49 15.85 -4.50
N GLU A 252 -31.29 15.82 -5.80
CA GLU A 252 -32.01 14.94 -6.73
C GLU A 252 -31.75 13.47 -6.39
N ASN A 253 -30.47 13.09 -6.27
CA ASN A 253 -30.08 11.73 -5.93
C ASN A 253 -30.57 11.34 -4.53
N PHE A 254 -30.48 12.23 -3.54
CA PHE A 254 -31.01 11.96 -2.20
C PHE A 254 -32.50 11.61 -2.26
N SER A 255 -33.30 12.37 -3.02
CA SER A 255 -34.74 12.09 -3.17
C SER A 255 -35.02 10.77 -3.88
N ASN A 256 -34.16 10.36 -4.83
CA ASN A 256 -34.41 9.20 -5.66
C ASN A 256 -33.83 7.90 -5.08
N VAL A 257 -32.68 7.94 -4.41
CA VAL A 257 -31.95 6.74 -3.96
C VAL A 257 -31.81 6.60 -2.44
N VAL A 258 -31.87 7.70 -1.67
CA VAL A 258 -31.76 7.65 -0.20
C VAL A 258 -33.14 7.65 0.46
N LYS A 259 -34.02 8.57 0.04
CA LYS A 259 -35.37 8.75 0.59
C LYS A 259 -36.26 7.49 0.55
N PRO A 260 -36.21 6.60 -0.48
CA PRO A 260 -37.00 5.37 -0.46
C PRO A 260 -36.75 4.49 0.77
N TYR A 261 -35.53 4.55 1.33
CA TYR A 261 -35.13 3.81 2.53
C TYR A 261 -35.28 4.62 3.82
N SER A 262 -35.97 5.77 3.79
CA SER A 262 -36.11 6.68 4.95
C SER A 262 -36.61 6.01 6.23
N LEU A 263 -37.45 4.97 6.12
CA LEU A 263 -38.01 4.24 7.25
C LEU A 263 -37.01 3.43 8.05
N MET A 264 -35.82 3.15 7.50
CA MET A 264 -34.78 2.40 8.22
C MET A 264 -33.98 3.28 9.19
N PHE A 265 -33.92 4.59 8.93
CA PHE A 265 -33.13 5.50 9.74
C PHE A 265 -33.85 5.84 11.06
N PRO A 266 -33.11 5.96 12.18
CA PRO A 266 -33.63 6.60 13.38
C PRO A 266 -34.14 8.01 13.06
N ARG A 267 -35.28 8.40 13.64
CA ARG A 267 -35.96 9.68 13.32
C ARG A 267 -35.01 10.87 13.41
N GLU A 268 -34.27 11.00 14.51
CA GLU A 268 -33.33 12.11 14.73
C GLU A 268 -32.24 12.17 13.66
N MET A 269 -31.71 11.00 13.26
CA MET A 269 -30.69 10.90 12.21
C MET A 269 -31.26 11.35 10.86
N TYR A 270 -32.44 10.86 10.49
CA TYR A 270 -33.05 11.21 9.21
C TYR A 270 -33.45 12.69 9.14
N GLU A 271 -33.97 13.26 10.23
CA GLU A 271 -34.27 14.68 10.32
C GLU A 271 -33.00 15.52 10.14
N ASN A 272 -31.89 15.14 10.79
CA ASN A 272 -30.60 15.81 10.61
C ASN A 272 -30.10 15.73 9.16
N LEU A 273 -30.22 14.55 8.52
CA LEU A 273 -29.89 14.40 7.10
C LEU A 273 -30.73 15.34 6.24
N LEU A 274 -32.05 15.36 6.44
CA LEU A 274 -32.96 16.24 5.70
C LEU A 274 -32.62 17.72 5.92
N TRP A 275 -32.32 18.11 7.16
CA TRP A 275 -31.95 19.48 7.51
C TRP A 275 -30.71 19.94 6.77
N ASN A 276 -29.68 19.10 6.62
CA ASN A 276 -28.47 19.47 5.86
C ASN A 276 -28.76 19.81 4.39
N TYR A 277 -29.80 19.23 3.80
CA TYR A 277 -30.22 19.56 2.43
C TYR A 277 -31.07 20.84 2.33
N ILE A 278 -31.76 21.20 3.41
CA ILE A 278 -32.57 22.42 3.51
C ILE A 278 -31.67 23.62 3.86
N MET A 279 -30.81 23.46 4.88
CA MET A 279 -29.86 24.42 5.40
C MET A 279 -28.50 23.74 5.63
N PRO A 280 -27.53 23.85 4.71
CA PRO A 280 -26.22 23.21 4.86
C PRO A 280 -25.49 23.74 6.09
N GLN A 281 -25.12 22.85 7.02
CA GLN A 281 -24.33 23.18 8.21
C GLN A 281 -22.82 23.24 7.88
N GLU A 282 -22.04 24.02 8.64
CA GLU A 282 -20.58 24.13 8.46
C GLU A 282 -19.80 22.89 8.97
N PHE A 283 -20.38 22.09 9.88
CA PHE A 283 -19.73 20.91 10.49
C PHE A 283 -20.04 19.60 9.75
N ASN A 284 -19.68 19.53 8.48
CA ASN A 284 -19.87 18.32 7.66
C ASN A 284 -18.62 17.42 7.69
N LYS A 285 -18.82 16.11 7.57
CA LYS A 285 -17.71 15.20 7.27
C LYS A 285 -16.99 15.71 6.00
N PRO A 286 -15.64 15.75 5.99
CA PRO A 286 -14.91 16.22 4.81
C PRO A 286 -15.26 15.33 3.63
N SER A 287 -15.42 15.90 2.44
CA SER A 287 -15.69 15.12 1.22
C SER A 287 -14.53 14.17 0.90
N ARG A 288 -14.82 13.06 0.21
CA ARG A 288 -13.72 12.16 -0.23
C ARG A 288 -12.78 12.93 -1.15
N ASN A 289 -11.48 12.83 -0.86
CA ASN A 289 -10.43 13.35 -1.72
C ASN A 289 -10.34 12.49 -2.97
N LYS A 290 -11.24 12.74 -3.92
CA LYS A 290 -11.12 12.18 -5.27
C LYS A 290 -9.78 12.69 -5.81
N LYS A 291 -8.84 11.76 -6.07
CA LYS A 291 -7.68 12.07 -6.89
C LYS A 291 -8.20 12.40 -8.29
N PHE A 292 -8.65 13.64 -8.49
CA PHE A 292 -8.65 14.22 -9.81
C PHE A 292 -7.19 14.17 -10.23
N LEU A 293 -6.89 13.39 -11.28
CA LEU A 293 -5.70 13.62 -12.07
C LEU A 293 -5.83 15.05 -12.60
N ALA A 294 -5.38 16.02 -11.80
CA ALA A 294 -5.28 17.39 -12.22
C ALA A 294 -4.47 17.36 -13.51
N PHE A 295 -5.08 17.88 -14.58
CA PHE A 295 -4.45 18.07 -15.88
C PHE A 295 -3.05 18.67 -15.63
N GLY A 296 -1.99 17.91 -15.95
CA GLY A 296 -0.61 18.34 -15.80
C GLY A 296 0.29 17.56 -14.83
N GLN A 297 -0.20 16.52 -14.13
CA GLN A 297 0.72 15.59 -13.46
C GLN A 297 1.11 14.45 -14.40
N THR A 298 2.37 14.45 -14.85
CA THR A 298 2.99 13.24 -15.40
C THR A 298 3.09 12.20 -14.28
N PRO A 299 2.68 10.94 -14.49
CA PRO A 299 2.96 9.89 -13.53
C PRO A 299 4.49 9.80 -13.40
N LYS A 300 4.99 9.97 -12.18
CA LYS A 300 6.40 9.71 -11.88
C LYS A 300 6.62 8.20 -12.13
N PRO A 301 7.45 7.79 -13.10
CA PRO A 301 7.72 6.37 -13.27
C PRO A 301 8.51 5.87 -12.06
N THR A 302 8.07 4.76 -11.49
CA THR A 302 8.89 3.92 -10.61
C THR A 302 9.90 3.19 -11.50
N GLY A 303 11.01 3.86 -11.83
CA GLY A 303 12.11 3.31 -12.63
C GLY A 303 12.79 4.33 -13.56
N PHE A 304 14.05 4.07 -13.90
CA PHE A 304 14.84 4.89 -14.82
C PHE A 304 14.30 4.79 -16.26
N GLY A 305 13.75 5.89 -16.80
CA GLY A 305 13.31 5.98 -18.19
C GLY A 305 13.35 7.41 -18.73
N PHE A 306 14.16 7.64 -19.77
CA PHE A 306 14.31 8.90 -20.49
C PHE A 306 13.21 9.04 -21.57
N GLY A 307 12.89 10.28 -21.95
CA GLY A 307 11.61 10.67 -22.53
C GLY A 307 11.20 10.06 -23.88
N SER A 308 9.89 10.09 -24.14
CA SER A 308 9.31 9.90 -25.47
C SER A 308 8.08 10.80 -25.62
N SER A 309 8.09 11.65 -26.66
CA SER A 309 6.99 12.55 -27.03
C SER A 309 6.23 12.02 -28.25
N LYS A 310 4.89 12.09 -28.22
CA LYS A 310 4.00 11.80 -29.37
C LYS A 310 3.33 13.10 -29.85
N PRO A 311 2.99 13.27 -31.15
CA PRO A 311 2.34 14.48 -31.66
C PRO A 311 0.82 14.50 -31.38
N ALA A 312 0.27 15.70 -31.14
CA ALA A 312 -1.18 15.93 -31.02
C ALA A 312 -1.82 16.29 -32.38
N GLN A 313 -3.06 15.83 -32.59
CA GLN A 313 -3.91 16.19 -33.74
C GLN A 313 -4.48 17.60 -33.61
N SER A 314 -4.69 18.28 -34.73
CA SER A 314 -5.13 19.68 -34.84
C SER A 314 -6.54 19.91 -34.30
N GLY A 315 -6.72 20.89 -33.41
CA GLY A 315 -8.07 21.43 -33.13
C GLY A 315 -8.30 22.15 -31.79
N PHE A 316 -7.45 21.99 -30.77
CA PHE A 316 -7.66 22.63 -29.46
C PHE A 316 -6.35 23.19 -28.87
N GLY A 317 -6.37 24.45 -28.45
CA GLY A 317 -5.27 25.09 -27.72
C GLY A 317 -5.21 24.62 -26.27
N GLY A 318 -4.10 24.01 -25.86
CA GLY A 318 -3.90 23.49 -24.50
C GLY A 318 -2.81 24.26 -23.75
N PHE A 319 -3.07 24.57 -22.48
CA PHE A 319 -2.05 25.07 -21.56
C PHE A 319 -1.14 23.89 -21.15
N GLY A 320 0.18 24.02 -21.35
CA GLY A 320 1.17 22.98 -21.01
C GLY A 320 1.61 22.06 -22.15
N LEU A 321 1.15 22.28 -23.38
CA LEU A 321 1.77 21.66 -24.57
C LEU A 321 2.79 22.62 -25.18
N THR A 322 3.94 22.10 -25.63
CA THR A 322 4.90 22.89 -26.42
C THR A 322 4.32 23.11 -27.83
N THR A 323 3.48 24.11 -27.99
CA THR A 323 3.07 24.62 -29.30
C THR A 323 3.93 25.83 -29.66
N GLN A 324 4.53 25.83 -30.85
CA GLN A 324 5.15 27.03 -31.42
C GLN A 324 4.07 28.12 -31.54
N PRO A 325 4.24 29.31 -30.94
CA PRO A 325 3.30 30.40 -31.15
C PRO A 325 3.46 30.98 -32.56
N ALA A 326 2.36 31.37 -33.20
CA ALA A 326 2.40 32.21 -34.40
C ALA A 326 2.97 33.60 -34.08
N THR A 327 3.47 34.27 -35.12
CA THR A 327 4.22 35.54 -35.04
C THR A 327 3.48 36.60 -34.22
N GLY A 328 4.02 36.94 -33.03
CA GLY A 328 3.57 38.09 -32.21
C GLY A 328 3.04 37.81 -30.79
N GLY A 329 3.05 36.57 -30.28
CA GLY A 329 2.61 36.25 -28.91
C GLY A 329 3.73 36.14 -27.86
N PHE A 330 3.44 36.42 -26.59
CA PHE A 330 4.34 36.19 -25.44
C PHE A 330 3.86 35.01 -24.57
N GLY A 331 4.80 34.17 -24.09
CA GLY A 331 4.52 33.06 -23.18
C GLY A 331 5.58 32.93 -22.09
N PHE A 332 5.18 32.53 -20.89
CA PHE A 332 6.08 32.34 -19.75
C PHE A 332 6.52 30.86 -19.66
N GLY A 333 7.83 30.61 -19.56
CA GLY A 333 8.41 29.26 -19.42
C GLY A 333 9.00 28.62 -20.68
N GLN A 334 9.30 29.37 -21.75
CA GLN A 334 10.03 28.81 -22.90
C GLN A 334 11.55 28.91 -22.76
N ALA A 335 12.26 27.85 -23.17
CA ALA A 335 13.62 27.98 -23.68
C ALA A 335 13.54 28.53 -25.11
N THR A 336 13.77 29.83 -25.26
CA THR A 336 13.94 30.45 -26.58
C THR A 336 15.42 30.37 -26.97
N GLN A 337 15.69 30.11 -28.26
CA GLN A 337 16.96 30.45 -28.91
C GLN A 337 16.79 31.85 -29.49
N PRO A 338 17.18 32.94 -28.79
CA PRO A 338 17.14 34.26 -29.40
C PRO A 338 18.28 34.40 -30.40
N THR A 339 18.00 34.90 -31.60
CA THR A 339 19.01 35.35 -32.58
C THR A 339 19.61 36.72 -32.20
N GLY A 340 19.70 37.03 -30.91
CA GLY A 340 20.18 38.30 -30.38
C GLY A 340 20.50 38.20 -28.89
N PHE A 341 21.37 39.07 -28.42
CA PHE A 341 22.05 38.99 -27.13
C PHE A 341 21.06 38.88 -25.94
N SER A 342 21.21 37.79 -25.17
CA SER A 342 20.68 37.49 -23.81
C SER A 342 19.54 36.47 -23.73
N SER A 343 19.81 35.29 -23.15
CA SER A 343 18.81 34.42 -22.52
C SER A 343 19.41 33.66 -21.33
N PHE A 344 18.59 33.39 -20.31
CA PHE A 344 18.95 32.74 -19.05
C PHE A 344 18.30 31.35 -18.99
N GLY A 345 19.06 30.32 -18.63
CA GLY A 345 18.50 29.03 -18.18
C GLY A 345 18.36 27.90 -19.21
N GLN A 346 19.39 27.58 -20.01
CA GLN A 346 19.51 26.20 -20.51
C GLN A 346 20.93 25.64 -20.47
N ALA A 347 21.01 24.35 -20.16
CA ALA A 347 22.19 23.50 -20.30
C ALA A 347 22.16 22.83 -21.68
N THR A 348 23.17 23.11 -22.51
CA THR A 348 23.46 22.36 -23.74
C THR A 348 24.88 21.79 -23.68
N GLN A 349 25.08 20.60 -24.23
CA GLN A 349 26.38 19.97 -24.47
C GLN A 349 26.86 20.35 -25.88
N PRO A 350 27.99 21.09 -26.05
CA PRO A 350 28.61 21.26 -27.36
C PRO A 350 29.63 20.16 -27.65
N THR A 351 29.63 19.64 -28.88
CA THR A 351 30.77 18.89 -29.46
C THR A 351 31.86 19.89 -29.83
N GLY A 352 32.75 20.19 -28.89
CA GLY A 352 33.90 21.08 -29.10
C GLY A 352 34.38 21.67 -27.78
N TYR A 353 35.70 21.72 -27.60
CA TYR A 353 36.41 21.99 -26.34
C TYR A 353 35.77 23.07 -25.45
N SER A 354 35.56 22.72 -24.17
CA SER A 354 35.11 23.51 -23.00
C SER A 354 33.62 23.42 -22.65
N SER A 355 33.31 22.74 -21.53
CA SER A 355 31.98 22.70 -20.89
C SER A 355 32.11 23.03 -19.40
N PHE A 356 31.17 23.83 -18.85
CA PHE A 356 31.13 24.15 -17.41
C PHE A 356 29.84 23.62 -16.76
N GLY A 357 30.05 22.63 -15.90
CA GLY A 357 29.12 21.96 -14.99
C GLY A 357 29.89 21.04 -14.03
N GLN A 358 31.19 21.28 -13.85
CA GLN A 358 31.98 20.72 -12.78
C GLN A 358 32.24 21.79 -11.72
N ALA A 359 32.25 21.34 -10.47
CA ALA A 359 32.68 22.10 -9.31
C ALA A 359 34.10 22.64 -9.53
N THR A 360 34.23 23.94 -9.76
CA THR A 360 35.50 24.65 -9.56
C THR A 360 35.24 26.05 -9.02
N GLN A 361 36.04 26.40 -8.02
CA GLN A 361 36.04 27.64 -7.24
C GLN A 361 36.15 28.89 -8.12
N PRO A 362 35.22 29.87 -8.06
CA PRO A 362 35.41 31.17 -8.66
C PRO A 362 36.00 32.16 -7.64
N THR A 363 37.15 32.72 -7.97
CA THR A 363 37.70 33.94 -7.36
C THR A 363 36.86 35.14 -7.84
N GLY A 364 35.93 35.62 -7.01
CA GLY A 364 35.24 36.89 -7.28
C GLY A 364 33.75 36.88 -6.94
N PHE A 365 33.44 37.59 -5.85
CA PHE A 365 32.17 38.13 -5.39
C PHE A 365 30.83 37.59 -5.96
N SER A 366 30.09 36.92 -5.07
CA SER A 366 28.62 36.76 -4.99
C SER A 366 28.00 35.63 -5.83
N GLY A 367 27.87 34.44 -5.23
CA GLY A 367 27.07 33.32 -5.74
C GLY A 367 25.98 32.92 -4.73
N PHE A 368 24.79 32.62 -5.23
CA PHE A 368 23.64 32.17 -4.43
C PHE A 368 23.75 30.65 -4.21
N GLY A 369 23.83 30.20 -2.95
CA GLY A 369 23.58 28.79 -2.59
C GLY A 369 24.78 27.91 -2.18
N LEU A 370 25.91 28.43 -1.67
CA LEU A 370 26.94 27.59 -1.03
C LEU A 370 27.55 28.22 0.25
N PRO A 371 28.04 27.40 1.20
CA PRO A 371 28.60 27.84 2.49
C PRO A 371 30.08 28.23 2.34
N THR A 372 30.47 29.42 2.78
CA THR A 372 31.71 29.71 3.56
C THR A 372 32.02 31.21 3.69
N THR A 373 32.53 31.55 4.88
CA THR A 373 33.35 32.70 5.33
C THR A 373 33.28 34.01 4.54
N THR A 374 32.72 35.03 5.20
CA THR A 374 32.54 36.40 4.72
C THR A 374 33.85 37.14 4.43
N SER A 375 33.94 37.79 3.26
CA SER A 375 34.70 39.02 3.09
C SER A 375 33.76 40.24 3.18
N ALA A 376 34.30 41.35 3.66
CA ALA A 376 33.56 42.49 4.20
C ALA A 376 32.87 43.35 3.15
N SER A 377 31.73 42.91 2.60
CA SER A 377 30.63 43.78 2.08
C SER A 377 29.48 43.05 1.36
N GLY A 378 29.23 41.75 1.60
CA GLY A 378 28.20 40.98 0.87
C GLY A 378 27.06 40.44 1.74
N PHE A 379 25.83 40.45 1.22
CA PHE A 379 24.63 39.85 1.83
C PHE A 379 24.31 38.49 1.16
N GLY A 380 23.97 37.47 1.94
CA GLY A 380 23.61 36.13 1.44
C GLY A 380 22.50 35.47 2.27
N PHE A 381 21.70 34.60 1.65
CA PHE A 381 20.51 33.97 2.22
C PHE A 381 20.69 32.43 2.27
N GLY A 382 20.65 31.83 3.46
CA GLY A 382 20.79 30.38 3.69
C GLY A 382 21.62 30.03 4.95
N GLN A 383 21.04 29.25 5.88
CA GLN A 383 21.58 28.81 7.20
C GLN A 383 22.97 28.13 7.10
N SER A 384 23.89 28.06 8.08
CA SER A 384 24.17 28.69 9.38
C SER A 384 25.64 28.37 9.66
N THR A 385 26.53 29.36 9.81
CA THR A 385 27.81 29.17 10.51
C THR A 385 28.28 30.44 11.21
N THR A 386 28.88 30.24 12.38
CA THR A 386 29.42 31.23 13.31
C THR A 386 30.53 32.07 12.71
N THR A 387 30.58 33.38 12.98
CA THR A 387 31.74 34.04 13.61
C THR A 387 31.51 35.53 13.90
N SER A 388 32.41 36.02 14.75
CA SER A 388 32.51 37.26 15.52
C SER A 388 32.37 38.60 14.80
N ALA A 389 31.88 39.56 15.58
CA ALA A 389 31.98 41.01 15.43
C ALA A 389 30.86 41.73 14.66
N SER A 390 30.64 42.97 15.12
CA SER A 390 29.37 43.69 15.20
C SER A 390 28.90 44.32 13.88
N GLY A 391 27.65 44.04 13.50
CA GLY A 391 26.89 44.96 12.64
C GLY A 391 26.19 44.37 11.43
N GLY A 392 25.50 43.23 11.54
CA GLY A 392 24.65 42.71 10.46
C GLY A 392 23.42 41.96 10.98
N PHE A 393 22.24 42.30 10.45
CA PHE A 393 20.97 41.61 10.73
C PHE A 393 20.57 40.75 9.53
N GLY A 394 20.22 39.49 9.78
CA GLY A 394 19.64 38.56 8.81
C GLY A 394 18.31 38.01 9.31
N PHE A 395 17.34 37.85 8.42
CA PHE A 395 16.04 37.25 8.72
C PHE A 395 16.18 35.73 8.91
N GLY A 396 15.71 35.21 10.04
CA GLY A 396 15.79 33.78 10.39
C GLY A 396 16.42 33.46 11.76
N GLN A 397 16.31 34.34 12.76
CA GLN A 397 16.68 33.99 14.14
C GLN A 397 15.63 33.09 14.78
N THR A 398 16.05 31.91 15.24
CA THR A 398 15.52 31.30 16.47
C THR A 398 16.42 31.75 17.61
N ARG A 399 15.86 32.52 18.57
CA ARG A 399 16.47 32.61 19.91
C ARG A 399 16.28 31.26 20.60
N ARG A 400 17.28 30.83 21.37
CA ARG A 400 17.14 29.71 22.31
C ARG A 400 15.99 29.95 23.27
#